data_AF-A0A0S8G141-F1
#
_entry.id   AF-A0A0S8G141-F1
#
_cell.length_a   1.000
_cell.length_b   1.000
_cell.length_c   1.000
_cell.angle_alpha   90.00
_cell.angle_beta   90.00
_cell.angle_gamma   90.00
#
_symmetry.space_group_name_H-M   'P 1'
#
loop_
_entity.id
_entity.type
_entity.pdbx_description
1 polymer ?
#
loop_
_entity_poly.entity_id
_entity_poly.type
_entity_poly.pdbx_seq_one_letter_code
_entity_poly.pdbx_strand_id
1 'polypeptide(L)'
;MITVRDDEMRVETRTLSAVLRRGWLTSLMDKASGEEMIRPFDPAEEAAVHLVYRGGESVRLDGQLTGEVRARRLNDHLAELRFHSWDGDGVMLVSEDAATGDLVLEPSGYSTRPGVLACRWTLRGVREGIELVAPLWQGMKVALDDPINRGARRRWPMHWEAGLAILQGADGGLWVHCRDDGYRYKALTFGMKGDPRALSFDTEAYGPVDDSLGAGGLAWRANVYRGDWQVPARQYRDWLWQAYGLEAAAARRPEWLHALTMAVSWCPGEPELLDAIASKVDPRRVLIHYPRWRTDGYDQNYPTYTPSEEARAFVAKARQMGFHVAPHFNSLEIDPSNAAHALLGDFKYRDVESGRAHGWAHGDGRVLSVPESGMARATNRDRNVMVKIHPGLAMWRSVLGEAIQRAAQQLSLEAAFIDVTLCTGNLRNCLVEGMTSTEGIKRLIEHVGRLNGGLAVGGEGLNEITMQGLSFAQAHLYGYSDRPEGIERTGGCALNNFLFGDLCRTIGYSRLSGKTEEEALRMRLHEEHGAIPTVTVRSAEEILDPNPAVQRVLEMAAG
;
A
#
# COMPACT_ATOMS: atom_id res chain seq x y z
N MET A 1 -6.04 -23.19 24.91
CA MET A 1 -6.05 -24.67 24.97
C MET A 1 -6.51 -25.23 23.64
N ILE A 2 -5.76 -26.18 23.07
CA ILE A 2 -6.10 -26.86 21.81
C ILE A 2 -6.39 -28.34 22.09
N THR A 3 -7.49 -28.83 21.52
CA THR A 3 -7.83 -30.27 21.50
C THR A 3 -8.02 -30.73 20.06
N VAL A 4 -7.68 -31.98 19.79
CA VAL A 4 -7.77 -32.58 18.45
C VAL A 4 -8.54 -33.89 18.56
N ARG A 5 -9.53 -34.07 17.69
CA ARG A 5 -10.28 -35.31 17.53
C ARG A 5 -10.46 -35.55 16.03
N ASP A 6 -9.88 -36.64 15.53
CA ASP A 6 -9.86 -36.97 14.10
C ASP A 6 -9.25 -35.83 13.26
N ASP A 7 -10.01 -35.23 12.33
CA ASP A 7 -9.61 -34.07 11.51
C ASP A 7 -10.17 -32.73 12.05
N GLU A 8 -10.80 -32.76 13.23
CA GLU A 8 -11.34 -31.59 13.92
C GLU A 8 -10.37 -31.08 14.99
N MET A 9 -10.08 -29.78 14.95
CA MET A 9 -9.37 -29.08 16.02
C MET A 9 -10.31 -28.10 16.70
N ARG A 10 -10.30 -28.09 18.03
CA ARG A 10 -10.96 -27.07 18.84
C ARG A 10 -9.91 -26.22 19.51
N VAL A 11 -9.99 -24.91 19.31
CA VAL A 11 -9.05 -23.93 19.84
C VAL A 11 -9.80 -22.99 20.77
N GLU A 12 -9.36 -22.96 22.02
CA GLU A 12 -9.84 -22.04 23.04
C GLU A 12 -8.77 -20.99 23.28
N THR A 13 -9.04 -19.74 22.94
CA THR A 13 -8.17 -18.61 23.30
C THR A 13 -8.77 -17.85 24.49
N ARG A 14 -8.13 -16.76 24.92
CA ARG A 14 -8.72 -15.86 25.93
C ARG A 14 -10.03 -15.22 25.48
N THR A 15 -10.16 -14.91 24.20
CA THR A 15 -11.26 -14.07 23.65
C THR A 15 -12.28 -14.86 22.85
N LEU A 16 -11.89 -15.99 22.25
CA LEU A 16 -12.76 -16.76 21.36
C LEU A 16 -12.65 -18.28 21.56
N SER A 17 -13.67 -18.97 21.08
CA SER A 17 -13.67 -20.42 20.85
C SER A 17 -13.78 -20.66 19.35
N ALA A 18 -12.94 -21.52 18.78
CA ALA A 18 -12.92 -21.80 17.35
C ALA A 18 -12.87 -23.30 17.07
N VAL A 19 -13.46 -23.70 15.94
CA VAL A 19 -13.38 -25.07 15.42
C VAL A 19 -12.81 -25.03 14.02
N LEU A 20 -11.74 -25.78 13.80
CA LEU A 20 -11.18 -26.03 12.48
C LEU A 20 -11.49 -27.47 12.03
N ARG A 21 -11.91 -27.63 10.77
CA ARG A 21 -12.10 -28.93 10.11
C ARG A 21 -11.47 -28.89 8.75
N ARG A 22 -10.53 -29.80 8.46
CA ARG A 22 -9.81 -29.86 7.18
C ARG A 22 -9.18 -28.51 6.76
N GLY A 23 -8.73 -27.71 7.72
CA GLY A 23 -8.17 -26.36 7.50
C GLY A 23 -9.19 -25.22 7.46
N TRP A 24 -10.48 -25.51 7.32
CA TRP A 24 -11.53 -24.49 7.38
C TRP A 24 -11.78 -24.07 8.81
N LEU A 25 -11.89 -22.76 9.03
CA LEU A 25 -12.53 -22.22 10.24
C LEU A 25 -14.04 -22.37 10.08
N THR A 26 -14.63 -23.37 10.73
CA THR A 26 -16.06 -23.72 10.58
C THR A 26 -16.94 -23.14 11.69
N SER A 27 -16.33 -22.70 12.79
CA SER A 27 -16.98 -21.94 13.86
C SER A 27 -15.94 -21.03 14.51
N LEU A 28 -16.35 -19.81 14.82
CA LEU A 28 -15.61 -18.83 15.60
C LEU A 28 -16.63 -18.03 16.42
N MET A 29 -16.62 -18.26 17.73
CA MET A 29 -17.53 -17.65 18.68
C MET A 29 -16.79 -16.66 19.58
N ASP A 30 -17.32 -15.44 19.72
CA ASP A 30 -16.87 -14.50 20.76
C ASP A 30 -17.31 -15.00 22.13
N LYS A 31 -16.37 -15.29 23.02
CA LYS A 31 -16.66 -15.79 24.37
C LYS A 31 -17.43 -14.81 25.22
N ALA A 32 -17.24 -13.52 24.99
CA ALA A 32 -17.86 -12.49 25.81
C ALA A 32 -19.35 -12.35 25.48
N SER A 33 -19.73 -12.46 24.20
CA SER A 33 -21.12 -12.28 23.74
C SER A 33 -21.86 -13.59 23.47
N GLY A 34 -21.13 -14.67 23.22
CA GLY A 34 -21.67 -15.91 22.67
C GLY A 34 -22.02 -15.81 21.18
N GLU A 35 -21.63 -14.73 20.50
CA GLU A 35 -21.95 -14.48 19.11
C GLU A 35 -21.09 -15.34 18.17
N GLU A 36 -21.74 -16.03 17.24
CA GLU A 36 -21.09 -16.83 16.20
C GLU A 36 -20.83 -15.97 14.95
N MET A 37 -19.58 -15.88 14.53
CA MET A 37 -19.15 -15.06 13.39
C MET A 37 -19.16 -15.82 12.06
N ILE A 38 -19.14 -17.16 12.13
CA ILE A 38 -19.06 -18.05 10.96
C ILE A 38 -20.33 -18.89 10.87
N ARG A 39 -21.03 -18.77 9.74
CA ARG A 39 -22.19 -19.59 9.42
C ARG A 39 -21.76 -21.00 9.02
N PRO A 40 -22.58 -22.03 9.31
CA PRO A 40 -22.32 -23.38 8.84
C PRO A 40 -22.23 -23.46 7.31
N PHE A 41 -21.25 -24.22 6.82
CA PHE A 41 -21.10 -24.64 5.43
C PHE A 41 -20.49 -26.04 5.42
N ASP A 42 -20.59 -26.74 4.28
CA ASP A 42 -19.96 -28.05 4.12
C ASP A 42 -18.45 -27.90 3.78
N PRO A 43 -17.53 -28.31 4.68
CA PRO A 43 -16.08 -28.22 4.43
C PRO A 43 -15.59 -29.14 3.30
N ALA A 44 -16.43 -30.05 2.78
CA ALA A 44 -16.09 -30.93 1.67
C ALA A 44 -16.24 -30.28 0.28
N GLU A 45 -16.97 -29.16 0.16
CA GLU A 45 -17.20 -28.49 -1.13
C GLU A 45 -15.93 -27.89 -1.74
N GLU A 46 -15.07 -27.29 -0.90
CA GLU A 46 -13.86 -26.57 -1.32
C GLU A 46 -12.69 -26.80 -0.35
N ALA A 47 -11.45 -26.57 -0.79
CA ALA A 47 -10.28 -26.61 0.09
C ALA A 47 -10.10 -25.28 0.84
N ALA A 48 -9.70 -25.35 2.11
CA ALA A 48 -9.35 -24.15 2.87
C ALA A 48 -7.99 -23.56 2.46
N VAL A 49 -7.12 -24.42 1.94
CA VAL A 49 -5.74 -24.11 1.55
C VAL A 49 -5.52 -24.44 0.08
N HIS A 50 -4.91 -23.51 -0.65
CA HIS A 50 -4.55 -23.70 -2.05
C HIS A 50 -3.09 -23.32 -2.31
N LEU A 51 -2.46 -24.00 -3.27
CA LEU A 51 -1.28 -23.44 -3.94
C LEU A 51 -1.76 -22.64 -5.15
N VAL A 52 -1.24 -21.41 -5.27
CA VAL A 52 -1.53 -20.50 -6.38
C VAL A 52 -0.31 -20.47 -7.30
N TYR A 53 -0.55 -20.65 -8.60
CA TYR A 53 0.44 -20.54 -9.67
C TYR A 53 0.21 -19.26 -10.49
N ARG A 54 1.12 -19.00 -11.43
CA ARG A 54 1.01 -17.91 -12.39
C ARG A 54 -0.33 -17.93 -13.14
N GLY A 55 -0.83 -16.74 -13.48
CA GLY A 55 -2.10 -16.58 -14.21
C GLY A 55 -3.34 -16.87 -13.36
N GLY A 56 -3.19 -17.00 -12.03
CA GLY A 56 -4.30 -17.22 -11.10
C GLY A 56 -4.80 -18.67 -11.05
N GLU A 57 -4.11 -19.62 -11.67
CA GLU A 57 -4.38 -21.04 -11.47
C GLU A 57 -4.18 -21.41 -10.00
N SER A 58 -5.11 -22.16 -9.42
CA SER A 58 -4.98 -22.67 -8.05
C SER A 58 -5.29 -24.15 -7.96
N VAL A 59 -4.49 -24.88 -7.17
CA VAL A 59 -4.71 -26.29 -6.87
C VAL A 59 -5.04 -26.47 -5.39
N ARG A 60 -5.90 -27.45 -5.11
CA ARG A 60 -6.48 -27.71 -3.79
C ARG A 60 -5.52 -28.55 -2.95
N LEU A 61 -5.38 -28.20 -1.67
CA LEU A 61 -4.72 -29.03 -0.66
C LEU A 61 -5.77 -29.55 0.34
N ASP A 62 -6.53 -30.56 -0.06
CA ASP A 62 -7.62 -31.14 0.76
C ASP A 62 -7.81 -32.65 0.61
N GLY A 63 -7.02 -33.34 -0.22
CA GLY A 63 -7.13 -34.77 -0.49
C GLY A 63 -8.32 -35.20 -1.34
N GLN A 64 -9.01 -34.28 -2.05
CA GLN A 64 -10.23 -34.60 -2.81
C GLN A 64 -10.02 -35.67 -3.90
N LEU A 65 -8.91 -35.61 -4.64
CA LEU A 65 -8.58 -36.61 -5.65
C LEU A 65 -8.06 -37.90 -5.00
N THR A 66 -7.04 -37.75 -4.17
CA THR A 66 -6.45 -38.77 -3.30
C THR A 66 -5.59 -38.07 -2.26
N GLY A 67 -5.39 -38.74 -1.12
CA GLY A 67 -4.70 -38.19 0.05
C GLY A 67 -5.64 -37.98 1.22
N GLU A 68 -5.19 -37.18 2.18
CA GLU A 68 -5.90 -36.98 3.45
C GLU A 68 -5.45 -35.69 4.14
N VAL A 69 -6.31 -35.17 5.03
CA VAL A 69 -5.96 -34.10 5.96
C VAL A 69 -5.94 -34.69 7.36
N ARG A 70 -4.80 -34.57 8.05
CA ARG A 70 -4.62 -35.10 9.42
C ARG A 70 -4.33 -33.98 10.40
N ALA A 71 -5.10 -33.95 11.48
CA ALA A 71 -4.82 -33.06 12.60
C ALA A 71 -3.92 -33.77 13.61
N ARG A 72 -2.90 -33.07 14.12
CA ARG A 72 -2.03 -33.56 15.18
C ARG A 72 -1.85 -32.47 16.23
N ARG A 73 -2.15 -32.80 17.48
CA ARG A 73 -1.80 -31.97 18.63
C ARG A 73 -0.30 -32.09 18.91
N LEU A 74 0.39 -30.97 19.04
CA LEU A 74 1.80 -30.94 19.45
C LEU A 74 1.93 -30.69 20.95
N ASN A 75 1.15 -29.75 21.48
CA ASN A 75 1.00 -29.49 22.92
C ASN A 75 -0.35 -28.81 23.23
N ASP A 76 -0.51 -28.22 24.42
CA ASP A 76 -1.75 -27.58 24.87
C ASP A 76 -2.09 -26.28 24.11
N HIS A 77 -1.15 -25.69 23.40
CA HIS A 77 -1.26 -24.38 22.75
C HIS A 77 -0.88 -24.41 21.27
N LEU A 78 -0.48 -25.57 20.73
CA LEU A 78 -0.02 -25.74 19.35
C LEU A 78 -0.48 -27.08 18.78
N ALA A 79 -1.01 -27.04 17.58
CA ALA A 79 -1.34 -28.19 16.75
C ALA A 79 -0.95 -27.92 15.29
N GLU A 80 -0.98 -28.96 14.47
CA GLU A 80 -0.72 -28.87 13.03
C GLU A 80 -1.75 -29.67 12.23
N LEU A 81 -2.21 -29.09 11.12
CA LEU A 81 -2.94 -29.80 10.07
C LEU A 81 -1.96 -30.14 8.97
N ARG A 82 -1.81 -31.42 8.65
CA ARG A 82 -1.01 -31.89 7.51
C ARG A 82 -1.93 -32.21 6.35
N PHE A 83 -1.61 -31.64 5.20
CA PHE A 83 -2.33 -31.85 3.95
C PHE A 83 -1.48 -32.76 3.07
N HIS A 84 -2.00 -33.93 2.73
CA HIS A 84 -1.44 -34.79 1.69
C HIS A 84 -2.43 -34.81 0.53
N SER A 85 -2.01 -34.38 -0.66
CA SER A 85 -2.89 -34.25 -1.83
C SER A 85 -2.16 -34.63 -3.12
N TRP A 86 -2.93 -34.87 -4.18
CA TRP A 86 -2.38 -35.27 -5.48
C TRP A 86 -1.41 -34.25 -6.08
N ASP A 87 -1.76 -32.96 -6.01
CA ASP A 87 -1.00 -31.89 -6.67
C ASP A 87 0.04 -31.22 -5.77
N GLY A 88 0.14 -31.63 -4.49
CA GLY A 88 1.06 -31.07 -3.53
C GLY A 88 0.72 -31.45 -2.10
N ASP A 89 1.58 -31.02 -1.18
CA ASP A 89 1.41 -31.22 0.26
C ASP A 89 1.48 -29.89 0.99
N GLY A 90 1.10 -29.89 2.26
CA GLY A 90 1.24 -28.72 3.09
C GLY A 90 1.13 -28.98 4.58
N VAL A 91 1.39 -27.93 5.34
CA VAL A 91 1.18 -27.89 6.79
C VAL A 91 0.57 -26.54 7.15
N MET A 92 -0.40 -26.55 8.06
CA MET A 92 -0.87 -25.34 8.73
C MET A 92 -0.61 -25.51 10.22
N LEU A 93 0.26 -24.66 10.76
CA LEU A 93 0.40 -24.56 12.21
C LEU A 93 -0.78 -23.77 12.76
N VAL A 94 -1.35 -24.27 13.85
CA VAL A 94 -2.49 -23.68 14.54
C VAL A 94 -2.10 -23.48 16.00
N SER A 95 -2.07 -22.23 16.46
CA SER A 95 -1.73 -21.90 17.85
C SER A 95 -2.63 -20.81 18.42
N GLU A 96 -2.53 -20.59 19.73
CA GLU A 96 -3.08 -19.40 20.37
C GLU A 96 -1.95 -18.44 20.77
N ASP A 97 -2.22 -17.14 20.69
CA ASP A 97 -1.40 -16.12 21.34
C ASP A 97 -2.06 -15.76 22.69
N ALA A 98 -1.44 -16.17 23.79
CA ALA A 98 -1.99 -15.95 25.13
C ALA A 98 -2.07 -14.46 25.52
N ALA A 99 -1.19 -13.61 24.97
CA ALA A 99 -1.14 -12.19 25.33
C ALA A 99 -2.27 -11.40 24.66
N THR A 100 -2.59 -11.73 23.41
CA THR A 100 -3.61 -11.03 22.61
C THR A 100 -4.95 -11.75 22.62
N GLY A 101 -4.95 -13.07 22.74
CA GLY A 101 -6.10 -13.95 22.53
C GLY A 101 -6.29 -14.35 21.06
N ASP A 102 -5.32 -14.09 20.18
CA ASP A 102 -5.44 -14.44 18.76
C ASP A 102 -5.45 -15.95 18.55
N LEU A 103 -6.31 -16.41 17.63
CA LEU A 103 -6.09 -17.65 16.91
C LEU A 103 -5.06 -17.39 15.82
N VAL A 104 -3.97 -18.16 15.81
CA VAL A 104 -2.87 -18.00 14.86
C VAL A 104 -2.83 -19.18 13.90
N LEU A 105 -2.88 -18.90 12.60
CA LEU A 105 -2.86 -19.84 11.49
C LEU A 105 -1.68 -19.54 10.59
N GLU A 106 -0.75 -20.48 10.45
CA GLU A 106 0.44 -20.33 9.61
C GLU A 106 0.45 -21.42 8.51
N PRO A 107 -0.24 -21.18 7.38
CA PRO A 107 -0.29 -22.11 6.27
C PRO A 107 1.03 -22.10 5.48
N SER A 108 1.48 -23.28 5.09
CA SER A 108 2.60 -23.52 4.18
C SER A 108 2.27 -24.68 3.26
N GLY A 109 2.71 -24.60 2.00
CA GLY A 109 2.49 -25.68 1.04
C GLY A 109 3.56 -25.74 -0.02
N TYR A 110 3.70 -26.91 -0.63
CA TYR A 110 4.67 -27.17 -1.68
C TYR A 110 4.16 -28.19 -2.71
N SER A 111 4.74 -28.16 -3.90
CA SER A 111 4.50 -29.10 -4.99
C SER A 111 5.81 -29.41 -5.71
N THR A 112 5.92 -30.59 -6.30
CA THR A 112 7.02 -30.90 -7.23
C THR A 112 6.85 -30.20 -8.59
N ARG A 113 5.65 -29.67 -8.89
CA ARG A 113 5.43 -28.81 -10.04
C ARG A 113 6.00 -27.41 -9.74
N PRO A 114 6.93 -26.90 -10.56
CA PRO A 114 7.49 -25.57 -10.36
C PRO A 114 6.49 -24.48 -10.77
N GLY A 115 6.68 -23.27 -10.23
CA GLY A 115 5.85 -22.10 -10.53
C GLY A 115 4.94 -21.65 -9.38
N VAL A 116 5.13 -22.16 -8.16
CA VAL A 116 4.30 -21.79 -6.99
C VAL A 116 4.52 -20.32 -6.64
N LEU A 117 3.49 -19.52 -6.82
CA LEU A 117 3.46 -18.09 -6.49
C LEU A 117 3.08 -17.86 -5.03
N ALA A 118 2.07 -18.55 -4.52
CA ALA A 118 1.57 -18.32 -3.17
C ALA A 118 0.95 -19.56 -2.52
N CYS A 119 0.94 -19.58 -1.19
CA CYS A 119 0.06 -20.43 -0.40
C CYS A 119 -1.09 -19.55 0.11
N ARG A 120 -2.32 -19.96 -0.21
CA ARG A 120 -3.55 -19.24 0.11
C ARG A 120 -4.27 -19.93 1.25
N TRP A 121 -4.72 -19.18 2.25
CA TRP A 121 -5.73 -19.62 3.21
C TRP A 121 -7.01 -18.81 3.04
N THR A 122 -8.17 -19.46 3.13
CA THR A 122 -9.47 -18.81 2.94
C THR A 122 -10.33 -18.84 4.19
N LEU A 123 -10.86 -17.68 4.56
CA LEU A 123 -11.94 -17.50 5.52
C LEU A 123 -13.28 -17.50 4.75
N ARG A 124 -14.16 -18.45 5.05
CA ARG A 124 -15.48 -18.61 4.43
C ARG A 124 -16.57 -18.56 5.49
N GLY A 125 -17.81 -18.31 5.06
CA GLY A 125 -18.98 -18.41 5.94
C GLY A 125 -19.20 -17.18 6.81
N VAL A 126 -18.50 -16.08 6.56
CA VAL A 126 -18.75 -14.82 7.27
C VAL A 126 -20.24 -14.48 7.16
N ARG A 127 -20.86 -14.18 8.31
CA ARG A 127 -22.28 -13.87 8.40
C ARG A 127 -22.67 -12.61 7.63
N GLU A 128 -23.97 -12.46 7.41
CA GLU A 128 -24.54 -11.28 6.72
C GLU A 128 -24.53 -10.04 7.62
N GLY A 129 -24.63 -8.86 7.01
CA GLY A 129 -24.59 -7.58 7.73
C GLY A 129 -23.20 -7.17 8.22
N ILE A 130 -22.14 -7.82 7.73
CA ILE A 130 -20.76 -7.48 8.03
C ILE A 130 -20.21 -6.49 7.01
N GLU A 131 -19.59 -5.43 7.52
CA GLU A 131 -18.82 -4.47 6.73
C GLU A 131 -17.33 -4.83 6.78
N LEU A 132 -16.66 -4.72 5.64
CA LEU A 132 -15.21 -4.74 5.55
C LEU A 132 -14.66 -3.35 5.89
N VAL A 133 -13.76 -3.29 6.85
CA VAL A 133 -12.87 -2.15 7.11
C VAL A 133 -11.43 -2.58 6.82
N ALA A 134 -10.81 -2.02 5.78
CA ALA A 134 -9.46 -2.41 5.36
C ALA A 134 -8.66 -1.22 4.79
N PRO A 135 -7.31 -1.22 4.92
CA PRO A 135 -6.43 -0.16 4.41
C PRO A 135 -6.24 -0.32 2.91
N LEU A 136 -7.32 -0.07 2.16
CA LEU A 136 -7.37 -0.07 0.71
C LEU A 136 -7.51 1.39 0.27
N TRP A 137 -6.47 1.98 -0.32
CA TRP A 137 -6.47 3.38 -0.77
C TRP A 137 -6.92 4.37 0.31
N GLN A 138 -6.17 4.42 1.42
CA GLN A 138 -6.39 5.24 2.63
C GLN A 138 -7.40 4.73 3.64
N GLY A 139 -8.14 3.68 3.27
CA GLY A 139 -9.16 3.07 4.11
C GLY A 139 -10.46 2.93 3.33
N MET A 140 -11.13 1.81 3.51
CA MET A 140 -12.45 1.57 2.93
C MET A 140 -13.33 0.94 4.00
N LYS A 141 -14.58 1.41 4.12
CA LYS A 141 -15.63 0.80 4.94
C LYS A 141 -16.85 0.56 4.05
N VAL A 142 -17.04 -0.69 3.62
CA VAL A 142 -18.14 -1.09 2.72
C VAL A 142 -18.71 -2.44 3.13
N ALA A 143 -19.92 -2.78 2.67
CA ALA A 143 -20.44 -4.13 2.84
C ALA A 143 -19.43 -5.17 2.29
N LEU A 144 -19.24 -6.28 3.00
CA LEU A 144 -18.24 -7.29 2.62
C LEU A 144 -18.48 -7.88 1.22
N ASP A 145 -19.74 -7.95 0.79
CA ASP A 145 -20.16 -8.44 -0.53
C ASP A 145 -20.37 -7.32 -1.58
N ASP A 146 -19.95 -6.08 -1.28
CA ASP A 146 -20.04 -4.96 -2.22
C ASP A 146 -19.34 -5.32 -3.54
N PRO A 147 -20.00 -5.11 -4.71
CA PRO A 147 -19.43 -5.40 -6.02
C PRO A 147 -18.07 -4.76 -6.28
N ILE A 148 -17.72 -3.65 -5.63
CA ILE A 148 -16.46 -2.92 -5.77
C ILE A 148 -15.22 -3.80 -5.47
N ASN A 149 -15.40 -4.81 -4.61
CA ASN A 149 -14.34 -5.73 -4.22
C ASN A 149 -14.48 -7.11 -4.85
N ARG A 150 -15.62 -7.48 -5.43
CA ARG A 150 -15.89 -8.85 -5.88
C ARG A 150 -14.83 -9.40 -6.82
N GLY A 151 -14.18 -10.50 -6.43
CA GLY A 151 -13.13 -11.17 -7.20
C GLY A 151 -11.82 -10.41 -7.29
N ALA A 152 -11.70 -9.23 -6.64
CA ALA A 152 -10.50 -8.44 -6.70
C ALA A 152 -9.41 -9.04 -5.82
N ARG A 153 -8.18 -9.06 -6.36
CA ARG A 153 -6.95 -9.37 -5.63
C ARG A 153 -6.18 -8.09 -5.36
N ARG A 154 -6.00 -7.72 -4.09
CA ARG A 154 -5.27 -6.53 -3.65
C ARG A 154 -3.91 -6.95 -3.12
N ARG A 155 -2.87 -6.63 -3.89
CA ARG A 155 -1.46 -6.94 -3.55
C ARG A 155 -0.93 -5.95 -2.53
N TRP A 156 -0.26 -6.47 -1.50
CA TRP A 156 0.51 -5.69 -0.55
C TRP A 156 1.91 -5.37 -1.12
N PRO A 157 2.50 -4.20 -0.85
CA PRO A 157 1.95 -3.07 -0.10
C PRO A 157 1.27 -2.01 -0.98
N MET A 158 1.03 -2.30 -2.26
CA MET A 158 0.60 -1.28 -3.23
C MET A 158 -0.91 -0.96 -3.19
N HIS A 159 -1.77 -1.99 -3.11
CA HIS A 159 -3.23 -1.82 -3.12
C HIS A 159 -3.87 -2.14 -1.77
N TRP A 160 -3.13 -2.87 -0.94
CA TRP A 160 -3.46 -3.16 0.45
C TRP A 160 -2.30 -2.63 1.28
N GLU A 161 -2.51 -1.49 1.93
CA GLU A 161 -1.47 -0.61 2.44
C GLU A 161 -0.97 -1.03 3.84
N ALA A 162 -1.71 -1.91 4.53
CA ALA A 162 -1.26 -2.61 5.73
C ALA A 162 -1.92 -3.98 5.87
N GLY A 163 -1.23 -4.95 6.49
CA GLY A 163 -1.64 -6.34 6.61
C GLY A 163 -2.79 -6.66 7.57
N LEU A 164 -3.92 -5.93 7.51
CA LEU A 164 -5.15 -6.22 8.27
C LEU A 164 -6.44 -6.09 7.44
N ALA A 165 -7.46 -6.84 7.83
CA ALA A 165 -8.85 -6.73 7.40
C ALA A 165 -9.77 -6.89 8.60
N ILE A 166 -10.62 -5.90 8.85
CA ILE A 166 -11.57 -5.86 9.96
C ILE A 166 -12.97 -6.13 9.39
N LEU A 167 -13.72 -7.01 10.06
CA LEU A 167 -15.07 -7.42 9.72
C LEU A 167 -16.01 -6.88 10.80
N GLN A 168 -16.51 -5.67 10.57
CA GLN A 168 -17.33 -4.90 11.49
C GLN A 168 -18.80 -5.35 11.43
N GLY A 169 -19.32 -5.80 12.57
CA GLY A 169 -20.76 -5.96 12.82
C GLY A 169 -21.33 -4.80 13.63
N ALA A 170 -22.48 -5.00 14.27
CA ALA A 170 -23.17 -3.95 15.01
C ALA A 170 -22.42 -3.48 16.27
N ASP A 171 -22.02 -4.41 17.14
CA ASP A 171 -21.43 -4.11 18.47
C ASP A 171 -20.00 -4.62 18.64
N GLY A 172 -19.37 -5.02 17.54
CA GLY A 172 -18.09 -5.72 17.53
C GLY A 172 -17.87 -6.44 16.21
N GLY A 173 -16.91 -7.35 16.19
CA GLY A 173 -16.61 -8.07 14.97
C GLY A 173 -15.48 -9.07 15.08
N LEU A 174 -15.03 -9.51 13.91
CA LEU A 174 -13.87 -10.37 13.70
C LEU A 174 -12.84 -9.54 12.94
N TRP A 175 -11.56 -9.80 13.12
CA TRP A 175 -10.54 -9.22 12.25
C TRP A 175 -9.44 -10.24 12.01
N VAL A 176 -8.83 -10.15 10.83
CA VAL A 176 -7.67 -10.93 10.44
C VAL A 176 -6.52 -9.97 10.19
N HIS A 177 -5.36 -10.26 10.77
CA HIS A 177 -4.16 -9.46 10.56
C HIS A 177 -2.91 -10.34 10.51
N CYS A 178 -1.78 -9.78 10.07
CA CYS A 178 -0.47 -10.39 10.27
C CYS A 178 0.43 -9.43 11.05
N ARG A 179 1.33 -9.99 11.87
CA ARG A 179 2.38 -9.23 12.56
C ARG A 179 3.72 -9.51 11.91
N ASP A 180 3.88 -9.00 10.69
CA ASP A 180 5.05 -9.24 9.85
C ASP A 180 5.97 -8.03 9.83
N ASP A 181 7.16 -8.21 10.40
CA ASP A 181 8.26 -7.25 10.39
C ASP A 181 9.34 -7.58 9.33
N GLY A 182 9.16 -8.68 8.58
CA GLY A 182 10.04 -9.13 7.52
C GLY A 182 9.58 -8.77 6.11
N TYR A 183 8.52 -7.96 5.98
CA TYR A 183 8.01 -7.43 4.71
C TYR A 183 7.67 -8.50 3.66
N ARG A 184 7.14 -9.64 4.10
CA ARG A 184 6.79 -10.74 3.21
C ARG A 184 5.66 -10.34 2.29
N TYR A 185 5.79 -10.67 1.00
CA TYR A 185 4.75 -10.37 0.04
C TYR A 185 3.50 -11.21 0.29
N LYS A 186 2.35 -10.53 0.23
CA LYS A 186 1.04 -11.07 0.57
C LYS A 186 -0.04 -10.37 -0.25
N ALA A 187 -1.22 -10.98 -0.30
CA ALA A 187 -2.37 -10.36 -0.95
C ALA A 187 -3.68 -10.74 -0.26
N LEU A 188 -4.66 -9.84 -0.39
CA LEU A 188 -6.04 -10.05 0.04
C LEU A 188 -6.92 -10.22 -1.19
N THR A 189 -7.64 -11.34 -1.28
CA THR A 189 -8.60 -11.61 -2.36
C THR A 189 -10.01 -11.68 -1.80
N PHE A 190 -10.96 -11.08 -2.52
CA PHE A 190 -12.35 -10.96 -2.10
C PHE A 190 -13.27 -11.88 -2.87
N GLY A 191 -14.08 -12.63 -2.12
CA GLY A 191 -15.02 -13.60 -2.63
C GLY A 191 -14.35 -14.86 -3.18
N MET A 192 -15.19 -15.88 -3.36
CA MET A 192 -14.88 -17.11 -4.05
C MET A 192 -16.09 -17.53 -4.89
N LYS A 193 -15.94 -18.57 -5.73
CA LYS A 193 -17.05 -19.06 -6.55
C LYS A 193 -18.23 -19.44 -5.65
N GLY A 194 -19.36 -18.77 -5.83
CA GLY A 194 -20.59 -19.02 -5.09
C GLY A 194 -20.67 -18.38 -3.69
N ASP A 195 -19.61 -17.72 -3.21
CA ASP A 195 -19.61 -17.02 -1.92
C ASP A 195 -18.89 -15.67 -2.02
N PRO A 196 -19.62 -14.54 -2.17
CA PRO A 196 -19.00 -13.22 -2.26
C PRO A 196 -18.44 -12.71 -0.93
N ARG A 197 -18.69 -13.39 0.20
CA ARG A 197 -18.26 -12.97 1.54
C ARG A 197 -17.01 -13.68 2.03
N ALA A 198 -16.40 -14.53 1.20
CA ALA A 198 -15.13 -15.15 1.53
C ALA A 198 -13.98 -14.13 1.43
N LEU A 199 -12.95 -14.30 2.27
CA LEU A 199 -11.69 -13.58 2.18
C LEU A 199 -10.55 -14.58 2.08
N SER A 200 -9.69 -14.43 1.08
CA SER A 200 -8.50 -15.27 0.93
C SER A 200 -7.23 -14.45 1.16
N PHE A 201 -6.32 -15.02 1.95
CA PHE A 201 -5.06 -14.43 2.36
C PHE A 201 -3.91 -15.22 1.72
N ASP A 202 -3.22 -14.58 0.79
CA ASP A 202 -2.08 -15.16 0.08
C ASP A 202 -0.79 -14.84 0.82
N THR A 203 0.08 -15.83 0.97
CA THR A 203 1.49 -15.65 1.34
C THR A 203 2.36 -16.03 0.16
N GLU A 204 3.05 -15.07 -0.43
CA GLU A 204 3.78 -15.26 -1.69
C GLU A 204 5.20 -15.77 -1.45
N ALA A 205 5.69 -16.60 -2.39
CA ALA A 205 7.11 -16.84 -2.55
C ALA A 205 7.78 -15.61 -3.17
N TYR A 206 9.03 -15.33 -2.81
CA TYR A 206 9.81 -14.29 -3.48
C TYR A 206 10.17 -14.71 -4.91
N GLY A 207 10.06 -13.77 -5.86
CA GLY A 207 10.49 -14.02 -7.23
C GLY A 207 12.02 -14.25 -7.34
N PRO A 208 12.48 -14.95 -8.40
CA PRO A 208 11.69 -15.48 -9.51
C PRO A 208 10.90 -16.72 -9.11
N VAL A 209 9.62 -16.78 -9.50
CA VAL A 209 8.74 -17.89 -9.12
C VAL A 209 8.80 -19.07 -10.09
N ASP A 210 9.52 -18.95 -11.21
CA ASP A 210 9.56 -19.98 -12.26
C ASP A 210 9.95 -21.37 -11.70
N ASP A 211 10.91 -21.41 -10.78
CA ASP A 211 11.42 -22.63 -10.14
C ASP A 211 10.92 -22.80 -8.70
N SER A 212 9.99 -21.95 -8.26
CA SER A 212 9.44 -22.01 -6.91
C SER A 212 8.60 -23.28 -6.73
N LEU A 213 8.93 -24.06 -5.72
CA LEU A 213 8.22 -25.29 -5.36
C LEU A 213 7.27 -25.11 -4.17
N GLY A 214 7.30 -23.97 -3.49
CA GLY A 214 6.50 -23.78 -2.28
C GLY A 214 6.39 -22.33 -1.84
N ALA A 215 5.40 -22.08 -1.00
CA ALA A 215 5.10 -20.76 -0.44
C ALA A 215 4.39 -20.90 0.92
N GLY A 216 4.23 -19.79 1.64
CA GLY A 216 3.60 -19.78 2.96
C GLY A 216 4.52 -19.34 4.09
N GLY A 217 4.21 -19.81 5.30
CA GLY A 217 4.98 -19.54 6.52
C GLY A 217 4.72 -18.17 7.14
N LEU A 218 3.69 -17.46 6.71
CA LEU A 218 3.24 -16.21 7.33
C LEU A 218 2.07 -16.49 8.27
N ALA A 219 2.18 -16.02 9.51
CA ALA A 219 1.16 -16.19 10.53
C ALA A 219 0.00 -15.18 10.32
N TRP A 220 -1.16 -15.70 9.96
CA TRP A 220 -2.44 -14.99 9.96
C TRP A 220 -3.10 -15.13 11.32
N ARG A 221 -3.53 -14.01 11.89
CA ARG A 221 -4.08 -13.91 13.24
C ARG A 221 -5.54 -13.49 13.15
N ALA A 222 -6.43 -14.31 13.67
CA ALA A 222 -7.86 -14.03 13.74
C ALA A 222 -8.26 -13.78 15.19
N ASN A 223 -9.04 -12.73 15.45
CA ASN A 223 -9.55 -12.44 16.78
C ASN A 223 -10.89 -11.70 16.73
N VAL A 224 -11.65 -11.77 17.82
CA VAL A 224 -12.89 -11.02 18.02
C VAL A 224 -12.63 -9.73 18.79
N TYR A 225 -13.51 -8.76 18.61
CA TYR A 225 -13.46 -7.51 19.36
C TYR A 225 -14.86 -6.95 19.60
N ARG A 226 -14.96 -6.00 20.53
CA ARG A 226 -16.17 -5.24 20.81
C ARG A 226 -15.98 -3.77 20.50
N GLY A 227 -17.07 -3.10 20.13
CA GLY A 227 -17.07 -1.71 19.70
C GLY A 227 -16.80 -1.57 18.20
N ASP A 228 -16.28 -0.40 17.83
CA ASP A 228 -16.06 -0.01 16.44
C ASP A 228 -14.63 -0.36 15.97
N TRP A 229 -14.38 -0.27 14.67
CA TRP A 229 -13.18 -0.76 13.98
C TRP A 229 -11.88 -0.16 14.51
N GLN A 230 -11.94 0.99 15.18
CA GLN A 230 -10.78 1.64 15.82
C GLN A 230 -10.19 0.76 16.93
N VAL A 231 -10.95 -0.16 17.52
CA VAL A 231 -10.46 -1.09 18.55
C VAL A 231 -9.39 -2.05 18.00
N PRO A 232 -9.67 -2.90 17.00
CA PRO A 232 -8.64 -3.74 16.39
C PRO A 232 -7.60 -2.93 15.61
N ALA A 233 -7.98 -1.83 14.96
CA ALA A 233 -7.02 -0.96 14.27
C ALA A 233 -5.99 -0.37 15.26
N ARG A 234 -6.39 -0.02 16.49
CA ARG A 234 -5.47 0.45 17.53
C ARG A 234 -4.49 -0.64 17.93
N GLN A 235 -4.95 -1.88 18.10
CA GLN A 235 -4.05 -3.00 18.42
C GLN A 235 -3.02 -3.23 17.32
N TYR A 236 -3.43 -3.16 16.06
CA TYR A 236 -2.50 -3.25 14.93
C TYR A 236 -1.51 -2.09 14.93
N ARG A 237 -1.99 -0.85 15.07
CA ARG A 237 -1.17 0.35 15.15
C ARG A 237 -0.14 0.24 16.27
N ASP A 238 -0.54 -0.12 17.48
CA ASP A 238 0.36 -0.16 18.63
C ASP A 238 1.46 -1.22 18.42
N TRP A 239 1.11 -2.39 17.85
CA TRP A 239 2.11 -3.38 17.42
C TRP A 239 3.05 -2.81 16.36
N LEU A 240 2.50 -2.19 15.32
CA LEU A 240 3.26 -1.65 14.20
C LEU A 240 4.26 -0.58 14.66
N TRP A 241 3.82 0.30 15.56
CA TRP A 241 4.64 1.35 16.16
C TRP A 241 5.79 0.76 16.97
N GLN A 242 5.50 -0.24 17.80
CA GLN A 242 6.52 -0.94 18.57
C GLN A 242 7.50 -1.71 17.67
N ALA A 243 7.01 -2.45 16.69
CA ALA A 243 7.80 -3.32 15.81
C ALA A 243 8.84 -2.53 14.99
N TYR A 244 8.48 -1.32 14.58
CA TYR A 244 9.34 -0.47 13.76
C TYR A 244 9.95 0.73 14.50
N GLY A 245 9.72 0.85 15.82
CA GLY A 245 10.23 1.96 16.63
C GLY A 245 9.79 3.33 16.11
N LEU A 246 8.50 3.46 15.79
CA LEU A 246 7.96 4.61 15.06
C LEU A 246 7.92 5.89 15.89
N GLU A 247 8.00 5.84 17.22
CA GLU A 247 8.16 7.04 18.04
C GLU A 247 9.43 7.81 17.66
N ALA A 248 10.53 7.10 17.38
CA ALA A 248 11.77 7.71 16.92
C ALA A 248 11.65 8.27 15.50
N ALA A 249 10.81 7.67 14.65
CA ALA A 249 10.53 8.20 13.32
C ALA A 249 9.70 9.49 13.40
N ALA A 250 8.64 9.50 14.22
CA ALA A 250 7.78 10.66 14.46
C ALA A 250 8.58 11.85 15.02
N ALA A 251 9.46 11.60 16.00
CA ALA A 251 10.28 12.65 16.62
C ALA A 251 11.27 13.34 15.66
N ARG A 252 11.55 12.76 14.48
CA ARG A 252 12.39 13.38 13.45
C ARG A 252 11.61 14.26 12.47
N ARG A 253 10.28 14.28 12.54
CA ARG A 253 9.46 15.09 11.64
C ARG A 253 9.62 16.57 12.01
N PRO A 254 9.70 17.45 11.00
CA PRO A 254 9.79 18.88 11.28
C PRO A 254 8.50 19.38 11.92
N GLU A 255 8.60 20.30 12.88
CA GLU A 255 7.45 20.81 13.63
C GLU A 255 6.36 21.41 12.72
N TRP A 256 6.76 22.05 11.62
CA TRP A 256 5.83 22.66 10.67
C TRP A 256 4.88 21.67 10.01
N LEU A 257 5.24 20.38 9.93
CA LEU A 257 4.41 19.36 9.31
C LEU A 257 3.02 19.28 9.95
N HIS A 258 2.95 19.37 11.28
CA HIS A 258 1.70 19.27 12.01
C HIS A 258 0.91 20.59 12.01
N ALA A 259 1.55 21.71 11.68
CA ALA A 259 0.93 23.02 11.56
C ALA A 259 0.22 23.26 10.21
N LEU A 260 0.50 22.41 9.21
CA LEU A 260 -0.10 22.49 7.88
C LEU A 260 -1.63 22.41 7.93
N THR A 261 -2.29 23.31 7.22
CA THR A 261 -3.75 23.34 7.03
C THR A 261 -4.17 23.32 5.58
N MET A 262 -3.24 23.52 4.64
CA MET A 262 -3.53 23.48 3.21
C MET A 262 -2.37 22.86 2.44
N ALA A 263 -2.72 22.17 1.36
CA ALA A 263 -1.76 21.79 0.33
C ALA A 263 -2.21 22.25 -1.06
N VAL A 264 -1.23 22.56 -1.91
CA VAL A 264 -1.43 22.77 -3.35
C VAL A 264 -0.73 21.64 -4.09
N SER A 265 -1.53 20.77 -4.69
CA SER A 265 -1.05 19.68 -5.54
C SER A 265 -1.00 20.14 -6.99
N TRP A 266 0.09 19.79 -7.69
CA TRP A 266 0.33 20.14 -9.09
C TRP A 266 0.45 21.65 -9.32
N CYS A 267 1.21 22.34 -8.46
CA CYS A 267 1.41 23.78 -8.57
C CYS A 267 2.02 24.18 -9.93
N PRO A 268 1.48 25.19 -10.63
CA PRO A 268 1.96 25.61 -11.95
C PRO A 268 3.28 26.38 -11.90
N GLY A 269 3.65 26.95 -10.74
CA GLY A 269 4.89 27.73 -10.56
C GLY A 269 4.76 29.23 -10.86
N GLU A 270 3.55 29.78 -10.90
CA GLU A 270 3.29 31.21 -11.13
C GLU A 270 3.50 32.02 -9.83
N PRO A 271 4.39 33.02 -9.80
CA PRO A 271 4.66 33.79 -8.57
C PRO A 271 3.44 34.51 -7.98
N GLU A 272 2.48 34.93 -8.80
CA GLU A 272 1.25 35.61 -8.38
C GLU A 272 0.32 34.69 -7.59
N LEU A 273 0.40 33.38 -7.82
CA LEU A 273 -0.36 32.38 -7.06
C LEU A 273 0.04 32.39 -5.59
N LEU A 274 1.32 32.63 -5.28
CA LEU A 274 1.80 32.73 -3.90
C LEU A 274 1.15 33.91 -3.17
N ASP A 275 1.02 35.05 -3.84
CA ASP A 275 0.36 36.24 -3.27
C ASP A 275 -1.13 36.00 -3.05
N ALA A 276 -1.79 35.36 -4.03
CA ALA A 276 -3.20 35.02 -3.94
C ALA A 276 -3.48 34.08 -2.75
N ILE A 277 -2.68 33.01 -2.58
CA ILE A 277 -2.80 32.10 -1.45
C ILE A 277 -2.52 32.84 -0.13
N ALA A 278 -1.46 33.63 -0.07
CA ALA A 278 -1.09 34.38 1.14
C ALA A 278 -2.16 35.39 1.58
N SER A 279 -3.01 35.86 0.66
CA SER A 279 -4.16 36.71 0.98
C SER A 279 -5.31 35.98 1.70
N LYS A 280 -5.30 34.64 1.69
CA LYS A 280 -6.37 33.77 2.23
C LYS A 280 -5.90 32.90 3.39
N VAL A 281 -4.66 32.39 3.34
CA VAL A 281 -4.10 31.41 4.28
C VAL A 281 -2.66 31.82 4.63
N ASP A 282 -2.27 31.64 5.90
CA ASP A 282 -0.89 31.86 6.35
C ASP A 282 0.09 30.97 5.57
N PRO A 283 1.04 31.53 4.81
CA PRO A 283 1.99 30.76 4.02
C PRO A 283 2.73 29.66 4.79
N ARG A 284 3.01 29.88 6.09
CA ARG A 284 3.72 28.94 6.98
C ARG A 284 2.93 27.66 7.26
N ARG A 285 1.67 27.61 6.84
CA ARG A 285 0.76 26.47 7.03
C ARG A 285 0.40 25.81 5.69
N VAL A 286 1.09 26.18 4.61
CA VAL A 286 0.81 25.71 3.26
C VAL A 286 1.98 24.92 2.69
N LEU A 287 1.68 23.70 2.23
CA LEU A 287 2.60 22.85 1.48
C LEU A 287 2.34 22.96 -0.02
N ILE A 288 3.38 23.18 -0.82
CA ILE A 288 3.32 23.28 -2.28
C ILE A 288 4.05 22.11 -2.91
N HIS A 289 3.32 21.19 -3.54
CA HIS A 289 3.92 20.20 -4.43
C HIS A 289 4.16 20.83 -5.81
N TYR A 290 5.43 20.93 -6.21
CA TYR A 290 5.84 21.69 -7.40
C TYR A 290 6.49 20.79 -8.47
N PRO A 291 5.71 20.26 -9.44
CA PRO A 291 6.24 19.37 -10.47
C PRO A 291 6.96 20.05 -11.65
N ARG A 292 6.65 21.33 -11.93
CA ARG A 292 7.16 22.05 -13.11
C ARG A 292 8.35 22.97 -12.78
N TRP A 293 9.34 22.43 -12.08
CA TRP A 293 10.47 23.21 -11.57
C TRP A 293 11.78 23.04 -12.37
N ARG A 294 11.82 22.04 -13.27
CA ARG A 294 13.03 21.68 -14.02
C ARG A 294 13.05 22.34 -15.39
N THR A 295 14.23 22.36 -16.00
CA THR A 295 14.40 22.69 -17.42
C THR A 295 13.78 21.63 -18.34
N ASP A 296 13.77 20.37 -17.91
CA ASP A 296 13.06 19.27 -18.58
C ASP A 296 11.59 19.23 -18.15
N GLY A 297 10.70 18.79 -19.05
CA GLY A 297 9.27 18.64 -18.74
C GLY A 297 8.99 17.61 -17.64
N TYR A 298 7.77 17.62 -17.10
CA TYR A 298 7.29 16.57 -16.19
C TYR A 298 7.43 15.18 -16.85
N ASP A 299 7.87 14.18 -16.08
CA ASP A 299 8.11 12.80 -16.54
C ASP A 299 9.10 12.64 -17.70
N GLN A 300 10.11 13.51 -17.77
CA GLN A 300 11.15 13.47 -18.80
C GLN A 300 12.56 13.46 -18.22
N ASN A 301 13.47 12.73 -18.85
CA ASN A 301 14.92 12.80 -18.64
C ASN A 301 15.40 12.53 -17.20
N TYR A 302 14.67 11.74 -16.41
CA TYR A 302 15.12 11.37 -15.06
C TYR A 302 16.44 10.57 -15.10
N PRO A 303 17.33 10.71 -14.10
CA PRO A 303 17.26 11.58 -12.92
C PRO A 303 17.94 12.95 -13.12
N THR A 304 17.83 13.58 -14.30
CA THR A 304 18.39 14.94 -14.51
C THR A 304 17.50 15.98 -13.84
N TYR A 305 18.04 16.72 -12.88
CA TYR A 305 17.26 17.57 -11.97
C TYR A 305 17.77 19.03 -11.97
N THR A 306 17.86 19.62 -13.16
CA THR A 306 18.32 21.01 -13.32
C THR A 306 17.16 21.99 -13.10
N PRO A 307 17.21 22.88 -12.09
CA PRO A 307 16.18 23.91 -11.90
C PRO A 307 16.20 24.96 -13.01
N SER A 308 15.01 25.36 -13.49
CA SER A 308 14.87 26.51 -14.39
C SER A 308 15.06 27.84 -13.66
N GLU A 309 15.22 28.96 -14.39
CA GLU A 309 15.32 30.29 -13.80
C GLU A 309 14.02 30.70 -13.10
N GLU A 310 12.88 30.39 -13.72
CA GLU A 310 11.54 30.64 -13.18
C GLU A 310 11.35 29.89 -11.87
N ALA A 311 11.78 28.62 -11.81
CA ALA A 311 11.70 27.81 -10.60
C ALA A 311 12.55 28.38 -9.46
N ARG A 312 13.75 28.89 -9.76
CA ARG A 312 14.59 29.57 -8.76
C ARG A 312 13.88 30.80 -8.19
N ALA A 313 13.29 31.62 -9.05
CA ALA A 313 12.54 32.80 -8.63
C ALA A 313 11.31 32.43 -7.79
N PHE A 314 10.54 31.44 -8.23
CA PHE A 314 9.35 30.96 -7.53
C PHE A 314 9.69 30.41 -6.14
N VAL A 315 10.67 29.50 -6.04
CA VAL A 315 11.07 28.90 -4.76
C VAL A 315 11.65 29.95 -3.81
N ALA A 316 12.45 30.90 -4.32
CA ALA A 316 12.98 31.98 -3.50
C ALA A 316 11.87 32.85 -2.91
N LYS A 317 10.89 33.26 -3.73
CA LYS A 317 9.72 34.03 -3.27
C LYS A 317 8.89 33.23 -2.26
N ALA A 318 8.57 31.98 -2.57
CA ALA A 318 7.78 31.10 -1.70
C ALA A 318 8.41 30.97 -0.31
N ARG A 319 9.73 30.75 -0.25
CA ARG A 319 10.48 30.65 1.00
C ARG A 319 10.52 31.98 1.76
N GLN A 320 10.68 33.11 1.07
CA GLN A 320 10.65 34.43 1.71
C GLN A 320 9.30 34.70 2.39
N MET A 321 8.21 34.20 1.81
CA MET A 321 6.86 34.33 2.36
C MET A 321 6.56 33.30 3.46
N GLY A 322 7.32 32.20 3.53
CA GLY A 322 7.18 31.14 4.53
C GLY A 322 6.50 29.86 4.04
N PHE A 323 6.25 29.71 2.74
CA PHE A 323 5.69 28.47 2.17
C PHE A 323 6.69 27.31 2.26
N HIS A 324 6.17 26.10 2.48
CA HIS A 324 6.93 24.86 2.36
C HIS A 324 6.81 24.34 0.92
N VAL A 325 7.90 24.36 0.15
CA VAL A 325 7.90 23.91 -1.25
C VAL A 325 8.59 22.56 -1.36
N ALA A 326 7.89 21.60 -1.95
CA ALA A 326 8.39 20.26 -2.25
C ALA A 326 8.45 20.05 -3.77
N PRO A 327 9.60 20.33 -4.41
CA PRO A 327 9.82 20.00 -5.81
C PRO A 327 9.71 18.49 -6.05
N HIS A 328 9.18 18.15 -7.22
CA HIS A 328 8.95 16.77 -7.65
C HIS A 328 10.22 16.12 -8.22
N PHE A 329 10.57 14.98 -7.68
CA PHE A 329 11.61 14.06 -8.14
C PHE A 329 10.98 12.69 -8.35
N ASN A 330 11.69 11.76 -8.99
CA ASN A 330 11.20 10.40 -9.18
C ASN A 330 12.06 9.41 -8.38
N SER A 331 11.43 8.43 -7.74
CA SER A 331 12.16 7.48 -6.88
C SER A 331 12.76 6.29 -7.63
N LEU A 332 12.23 5.90 -8.79
CA LEU A 332 12.57 4.63 -9.43
C LEU A 332 13.01 4.76 -10.88
N GLU A 333 12.63 5.83 -11.58
CA GLU A 333 12.71 5.87 -13.04
C GLU A 333 13.94 6.59 -13.55
N ILE A 334 14.44 6.03 -14.64
CA ILE A 334 15.52 6.60 -15.41
C ILE A 334 15.18 6.52 -16.90
N ASP A 335 15.55 7.57 -17.60
CA ASP A 335 15.58 7.59 -19.06
C ASP A 335 16.71 6.66 -19.55
N PRO A 336 16.41 5.62 -20.37
CA PRO A 336 17.43 4.68 -20.82
C PRO A 336 18.59 5.29 -21.62
N SER A 337 18.45 6.51 -22.14
CA SER A 337 19.54 7.22 -22.82
C SER A 337 20.36 8.11 -21.88
N ASN A 338 20.01 8.19 -20.59
CA ASN A 338 20.85 8.83 -19.59
C ASN A 338 22.13 8.01 -19.39
N ALA A 339 23.29 8.67 -19.27
CA ALA A 339 24.58 7.99 -19.10
C ALA A 339 24.61 7.06 -17.88
N ALA A 340 23.91 7.40 -16.80
CA ALA A 340 23.83 6.56 -15.61
C ALA A 340 23.11 5.23 -15.87
N HIS A 341 22.25 5.12 -16.88
CA HIS A 341 21.54 3.88 -17.19
C HIS A 341 22.50 2.74 -17.54
N ALA A 342 23.69 3.03 -18.08
CA ALA A 342 24.72 2.04 -18.34
C ALA A 342 25.17 1.28 -17.08
N LEU A 343 25.05 1.90 -15.90
CA LEU A 343 25.40 1.28 -14.61
C LEU A 343 24.22 0.54 -13.97
N LEU A 344 22.99 0.75 -14.47
CA LEU A 344 21.75 0.46 -13.74
C LEU A 344 20.83 -0.51 -14.48
N GLY A 345 20.89 -0.55 -15.81
CA GLY A 345 19.88 -1.17 -16.66
C GLY A 345 19.64 -2.68 -16.44
N ASP A 346 20.60 -3.38 -15.85
CA ASP A 346 20.46 -4.80 -15.51
C ASP A 346 19.55 -5.04 -14.29
N PHE A 347 19.40 -4.02 -13.44
CA PHE A 347 18.61 -4.06 -12.21
C PHE A 347 17.21 -3.43 -12.38
N LYS A 348 16.71 -3.33 -13.61
CA LYS A 348 15.34 -2.89 -13.85
C LYS A 348 14.31 -3.82 -13.23
N TYR A 349 13.18 -3.28 -12.83
CA TYR A 349 12.03 -4.05 -12.40
C TYR A 349 11.54 -5.00 -13.49
N ARG A 350 11.15 -6.19 -13.07
CA ARG A 350 10.48 -7.17 -13.91
C ARG A 350 9.27 -7.75 -13.20
N ASP A 351 8.16 -7.82 -13.92
CA ASP A 351 6.93 -8.43 -13.42
C ASP A 351 7.21 -9.89 -13.01
N VAL A 352 6.73 -10.28 -11.82
CA VAL A 352 7.04 -11.58 -11.22
C VAL A 352 6.51 -12.75 -12.06
N GLU A 353 5.37 -12.57 -12.74
CA GLU A 353 4.72 -13.63 -13.51
C GLU A 353 5.21 -13.66 -14.96
N SER A 354 5.18 -12.52 -15.64
CA SER A 354 5.48 -12.39 -17.08
C SER A 354 6.94 -12.11 -17.40
N GLY A 355 7.73 -11.64 -16.43
CA GLY A 355 9.15 -11.25 -16.63
C GLY A 355 9.37 -9.98 -17.45
N ARG A 356 8.29 -9.32 -17.90
CA ARG A 356 8.34 -8.08 -18.67
C ARG A 356 8.92 -6.94 -17.84
N ALA A 357 9.67 -6.06 -18.48
CA ALA A 357 10.23 -4.91 -17.81
C ALA A 357 9.12 -3.91 -17.41
N HIS A 358 9.27 -3.30 -16.24
CA HIS A 358 8.39 -2.19 -15.83
C HIS A 358 8.94 -0.85 -16.29
N GLY A 359 8.01 0.04 -16.64
CA GLY A 359 8.28 1.35 -17.19
C GLY A 359 7.18 1.73 -18.17
N TRP A 360 7.40 2.80 -18.92
CA TRP A 360 6.45 3.25 -19.93
C TRP A 360 7.17 3.89 -21.11
N ALA A 361 6.41 4.06 -22.17
CA ALA A 361 6.69 4.97 -23.27
C ALA A 361 5.36 5.63 -23.69
N HIS A 362 5.43 6.61 -24.56
CA HIS A 362 4.30 7.31 -25.15
C HIS A 362 4.35 7.14 -26.67
N GLY A 363 3.20 6.89 -27.30
CA GLY A 363 3.10 6.87 -28.75
C GLY A 363 1.64 6.91 -29.18
N ASP A 364 1.33 7.62 -30.26
CA ASP A 364 -0.02 7.77 -30.79
C ASP A 364 -1.06 8.25 -29.73
N GLY A 365 -0.66 9.14 -28.82
CA GLY A 365 -1.55 9.68 -27.78
C GLY A 365 -1.90 8.71 -26.65
N ARG A 366 -1.23 7.56 -26.55
CA ARG A 366 -1.44 6.55 -25.49
C ARG A 366 -0.14 6.21 -24.76
N VAL A 367 -0.29 5.71 -23.54
CA VAL A 367 0.78 5.07 -22.79
C VAL A 367 1.04 3.68 -23.38
N LEU A 368 2.31 3.38 -23.62
CA LEU A 368 2.83 2.11 -24.12
C LEU A 368 3.68 1.45 -23.02
N SER A 369 3.84 0.13 -23.09
CA SER A 369 4.85 -0.55 -22.29
C SER A 369 6.26 -0.17 -22.74
N VAL A 370 7.22 -0.22 -21.82
CA VAL A 370 8.64 -0.06 -22.16
C VAL A 370 9.09 -1.09 -23.22
N PRO A 371 9.92 -0.70 -24.21
CA PRO A 371 10.48 -1.64 -25.16
C PRO A 371 11.34 -2.72 -24.47
N GLU A 372 11.24 -3.98 -24.94
CA GLU A 372 12.03 -5.09 -24.39
C GLU A 372 13.46 -5.16 -24.98
N SER A 373 13.64 -4.68 -26.22
CA SER A 373 14.96 -4.59 -26.88
C SER A 373 15.80 -3.45 -26.28
N GLY A 374 17.08 -3.74 -26.00
CA GLY A 374 18.04 -2.73 -25.54
C GLY A 374 18.21 -1.59 -26.55
N MET A 375 18.27 -1.92 -27.85
CA MET A 375 18.34 -0.93 -28.92
C MET A 375 17.09 -0.05 -28.94
N ALA A 376 15.90 -0.65 -28.89
CA ALA A 376 14.66 0.11 -28.92
C ALA A 376 14.49 1.05 -27.71
N ARG A 377 14.98 0.65 -26.52
CA ARG A 377 15.00 1.53 -25.34
C ARG A 377 15.88 2.75 -25.55
N ALA A 378 17.04 2.59 -26.19
CA ALA A 378 17.98 3.68 -26.43
C ALA A 378 17.56 4.59 -27.61
N THR A 379 16.92 4.02 -28.64
CA THR A 379 16.63 4.75 -29.90
C THR A 379 15.24 5.40 -29.95
N ASN A 380 14.35 5.13 -29.00
CA ASN A 380 13.00 5.71 -28.97
C ASN A 380 12.84 6.77 -27.85
N ARG A 381 13.88 7.56 -27.58
CA ARG A 381 13.81 8.62 -26.56
C ARG A 381 12.70 9.63 -26.85
N ASP A 382 12.43 9.91 -28.12
CA ASP A 382 11.32 10.76 -28.60
C ASP A 382 9.95 10.29 -28.10
N ARG A 383 9.83 9.01 -27.74
CA ARG A 383 8.64 8.40 -27.14
C ARG A 383 8.60 8.50 -25.62
N ASN A 384 9.45 9.32 -24.99
CA ASN A 384 9.51 9.47 -23.54
C ASN A 384 9.56 8.12 -22.79
N VAL A 385 10.56 7.30 -23.12
CA VAL A 385 10.75 5.97 -22.55
C VAL A 385 11.36 6.09 -21.16
N MET A 386 10.73 5.47 -20.16
CA MET A 386 11.24 5.37 -18.78
C MET A 386 11.32 3.89 -18.36
N VAL A 387 12.37 3.52 -17.64
CA VAL A 387 12.51 2.20 -16.98
C VAL A 387 12.55 2.38 -15.47
N LYS A 388 11.86 1.50 -14.72
CA LYS A 388 11.96 1.47 -13.25
C LYS A 388 13.18 0.64 -12.82
N ILE A 389 14.02 1.19 -11.95
CA ILE A 389 15.24 0.58 -11.40
C ILE A 389 14.98 0.09 -9.98
N HIS A 390 15.58 -1.04 -9.63
CA HIS A 390 15.40 -1.64 -8.32
C HIS A 390 16.05 -0.82 -7.20
N PRO A 391 15.29 -0.31 -6.21
CA PRO A 391 15.81 0.59 -5.19
C PRO A 391 16.67 -0.12 -4.13
N GLY A 392 16.68 -1.46 -4.15
CA GLY A 392 17.65 -2.29 -3.43
C GLY A 392 19.10 -2.06 -3.87
N LEU A 393 19.35 -1.62 -5.11
CA LEU A 393 20.69 -1.32 -5.61
C LEU A 393 21.28 -0.05 -4.97
N ALA A 394 22.41 -0.15 -4.28
CA ALA A 394 23.08 1.00 -3.68
C ALA A 394 23.52 2.03 -4.72
N MET A 395 23.97 1.58 -5.90
CA MET A 395 24.35 2.48 -7.00
C MET A 395 23.19 3.38 -7.43
N TRP A 396 21.97 2.85 -7.55
CA TRP A 396 20.80 3.68 -7.88
C TRP A 396 20.55 4.75 -6.81
N ARG A 397 20.55 4.35 -5.54
CA ARG A 397 20.35 5.31 -4.43
C ARG A 397 21.43 6.39 -4.42
N SER A 398 22.68 6.05 -4.76
CA SER A 398 23.77 7.02 -4.84
C SER A 398 23.58 8.01 -6.00
N VAL A 399 23.30 7.52 -7.21
CA VAL A 399 23.08 8.36 -8.40
C VAL A 399 21.89 9.30 -8.19
N LEU A 400 20.78 8.76 -7.70
CA LEU A 400 19.57 9.54 -7.43
C LEU A 400 19.81 10.55 -6.28
N GLY A 401 20.44 10.10 -5.20
CA GLY A 401 20.78 10.94 -4.05
C GLY A 401 21.66 12.13 -4.43
N GLU A 402 22.69 11.94 -5.25
CA GLU A 402 23.55 13.02 -5.75
C GLU A 402 22.74 14.02 -6.61
N ALA A 403 21.87 13.53 -7.48
CA ALA A 403 21.05 14.38 -8.34
C ALA A 403 20.06 15.24 -7.52
N ILE A 404 19.37 14.63 -6.55
CA ILE A 404 18.47 15.34 -5.62
C ILE A 404 19.26 16.32 -4.75
N GLN A 405 20.42 15.91 -4.23
CA GLN A 405 21.24 16.73 -3.35
C GLN A 405 21.66 18.04 -4.04
N ARG A 406 22.12 17.94 -5.30
CA ARG A 406 22.50 19.11 -6.11
C ARG A 406 21.33 20.07 -6.31
N ALA A 407 20.17 19.55 -6.70
CA ALA A 407 18.97 20.36 -6.87
C ALA A 407 18.54 21.04 -5.56
N ALA A 408 18.56 20.28 -4.46
CA ALA A 408 18.22 20.77 -3.14
C ALA A 408 19.16 21.88 -2.66
N GLN A 409 20.47 21.81 -2.96
CA GLN A 409 21.41 22.89 -2.68
C GLN A 409 21.12 24.13 -3.52
N GLN A 410 20.89 23.94 -4.82
CA GLN A 410 20.64 25.02 -5.78
C GLN A 410 19.37 25.82 -5.50
N LEU A 411 18.36 25.20 -4.88
CA LEU A 411 17.10 25.83 -4.49
C LEU A 411 16.98 26.10 -2.98
N SER A 412 18.00 25.66 -2.21
CA SER A 412 18.01 25.56 -0.74
C SER A 412 16.70 25.03 -0.16
N LEU A 413 16.36 23.81 -0.59
CA LEU A 413 15.13 23.11 -0.18
C LEU A 413 15.22 22.58 1.24
N GLU A 414 14.09 22.57 1.94
CA GLU A 414 13.86 21.84 3.18
C GLU A 414 12.97 20.59 2.98
N ALA A 415 12.37 20.45 1.79
CA ALA A 415 11.48 19.35 1.44
C ALA A 415 11.73 18.87 0.00
N ALA A 416 11.48 17.59 -0.25
CA ALA A 416 11.55 16.98 -1.58
C ALA A 416 10.42 15.97 -1.73
N PHE A 417 9.68 16.00 -2.83
CA PHE A 417 8.68 14.99 -3.16
C PHE A 417 9.31 13.96 -4.09
N ILE A 418 9.36 12.68 -3.70
CA ILE A 418 9.84 11.59 -4.56
C ILE A 418 8.67 10.71 -5.00
N ASP A 419 8.31 10.84 -6.26
CA ASP A 419 7.18 10.15 -6.89
C ASP A 419 7.40 8.64 -6.95
N VAL A 420 6.33 7.87 -7.18
CA VAL A 420 6.37 6.43 -7.43
C VAL A 420 6.77 5.58 -6.20
N THR A 421 6.77 6.16 -4.99
CA THR A 421 7.13 5.44 -3.75
C THR A 421 6.22 4.25 -3.41
N LEU A 422 4.95 4.26 -3.87
CA LEU A 422 4.01 3.16 -3.67
C LEU A 422 4.19 2.00 -4.66
N CYS A 423 4.89 2.21 -5.79
CA CYS A 423 5.10 1.18 -6.82
C CYS A 423 6.21 0.20 -6.44
N THR A 424 6.01 -0.53 -5.34
CA THR A 424 6.84 -1.67 -4.93
C THR A 424 5.98 -2.92 -4.80
N GLY A 425 6.63 -4.08 -4.83
CA GLY A 425 5.95 -5.37 -4.80
C GLY A 425 6.88 -6.52 -5.13
N ASN A 426 6.32 -7.73 -5.17
CA ASN A 426 7.06 -8.91 -5.58
C ASN A 426 7.46 -8.81 -7.05
N LEU A 427 8.75 -8.94 -7.34
CA LEU A 427 9.33 -8.82 -8.67
C LEU A 427 10.03 -10.12 -9.05
N ARG A 428 10.22 -10.37 -10.34
CA ARG A 428 11.02 -11.51 -10.79
C ARG A 428 12.45 -11.44 -10.27
N ASN A 429 13.03 -10.25 -10.21
CA ASN A 429 14.30 -9.96 -9.55
C ASN A 429 14.07 -9.43 -8.13
N CYS A 430 13.32 -10.18 -7.32
CA CYS A 430 12.84 -9.74 -6.01
C CYS A 430 13.97 -9.18 -5.13
N LEU A 431 15.11 -9.88 -5.07
CA LEU A 431 16.24 -9.49 -4.24
C LEU A 431 17.36 -8.85 -5.08
N VAL A 432 17.73 -7.62 -4.73
CA VAL A 432 18.94 -6.94 -5.22
C VAL A 432 19.71 -6.43 -4.01
N GLU A 433 20.99 -6.81 -3.90
CA GLU A 433 21.81 -6.58 -2.70
C GLU A 433 21.15 -7.09 -1.40
N GLY A 434 20.42 -8.22 -1.50
CA GLY A 434 19.72 -8.82 -0.38
C GLY A 434 18.46 -8.08 0.08
N MET A 435 17.99 -7.08 -0.68
CA MET A 435 16.78 -6.33 -0.36
C MET A 435 15.70 -6.53 -1.42
N THR A 436 14.47 -6.64 -0.97
CA THR A 436 13.26 -6.51 -1.78
C THR A 436 13.12 -5.09 -2.34
N SER A 437 12.22 -4.91 -3.31
CA SER A 437 11.89 -3.57 -3.82
C SER A 437 11.29 -2.66 -2.73
N THR A 438 10.54 -3.27 -1.80
CA THR A 438 9.88 -2.62 -0.68
C THR A 438 10.87 -2.19 0.42
N GLU A 439 11.86 -3.03 0.74
CA GLU A 439 12.99 -2.62 1.61
C GLU A 439 13.86 -1.56 0.95
N GLY A 440 14.09 -1.71 -0.35
CA GLY A 440 14.88 -0.76 -1.14
C GLY A 440 14.27 0.64 -1.13
N ILE A 441 12.94 0.77 -1.33
CA ILE A 441 12.29 2.08 -1.32
C ILE A 441 12.34 2.74 0.06
N LYS A 442 12.16 1.97 1.14
CA LYS A 442 12.33 2.46 2.52
C LYS A 442 13.72 3.05 2.72
N ARG A 443 14.75 2.31 2.29
CA ARG A 443 16.15 2.74 2.39
C ARG A 443 16.46 3.95 1.50
N LEU A 444 15.81 4.07 0.34
CA LEU A 444 15.91 5.25 -0.51
C LEU A 444 15.28 6.48 0.14
N ILE A 445 14.07 6.37 0.70
CA ILE A 445 13.41 7.47 1.43
C ILE A 445 14.32 7.97 2.57
N GLU A 446 14.87 7.06 3.37
CA GLU A 446 15.83 7.40 4.44
C GLU A 446 17.15 8.00 3.91
N HIS A 447 17.61 7.59 2.74
CA HIS A 447 18.77 8.19 2.08
C HIS A 447 18.47 9.65 1.73
N VAL A 448 17.36 9.92 1.05
CA VAL A 448 16.95 11.28 0.65
C VAL A 448 16.74 12.16 1.87
N GLY A 449 16.11 11.64 2.93
CA GLY A 449 15.87 12.39 4.17
C GLY A 449 17.13 12.82 4.91
N ARG A 450 18.31 12.25 4.60
CA ARG A 450 19.61 12.63 5.19
C ARG A 450 20.39 13.65 4.36
N LEU A 451 19.94 13.98 3.16
CA LEU A 451 20.64 14.93 2.29
C LEU A 451 20.61 16.34 2.89
N ASN A 452 21.71 17.09 2.72
CA ASN A 452 21.84 18.51 3.08
C ASN A 452 21.43 18.86 4.53
N GLY A 453 21.67 17.96 5.49
CA GLY A 453 21.33 18.18 6.90
C GLY A 453 19.91 17.80 7.29
N GLY A 454 19.10 17.32 6.34
CA GLY A 454 17.74 16.85 6.57
C GLY A 454 16.77 17.39 5.52
N LEU A 455 16.04 16.50 4.85
CA LEU A 455 14.90 16.88 4.00
C LEU A 455 13.62 16.25 4.54
N ALA A 456 12.54 17.01 4.56
CA ALA A 456 11.20 16.46 4.70
C ALA A 456 10.81 15.76 3.39
N VAL A 457 10.73 14.43 3.43
CA VAL A 457 10.51 13.63 2.21
C VAL A 457 9.01 13.40 2.01
N GLY A 458 8.50 13.87 0.88
CA GLY A 458 7.18 13.55 0.36
C GLY A 458 7.20 12.35 -0.58
N GLY A 459 6.07 11.67 -0.76
CA GLY A 459 5.98 10.56 -1.73
C GLY A 459 4.61 10.36 -2.36
N GLU A 460 4.56 9.58 -3.43
CA GLU A 460 3.33 9.13 -4.08
C GLU A 460 2.80 7.86 -3.39
N GLY A 461 1.57 7.94 -2.88
CA GLY A 461 0.91 6.89 -2.13
C GLY A 461 1.52 6.65 -0.74
N LEU A 462 0.81 5.88 0.09
CA LEU A 462 1.21 5.63 1.47
C LEU A 462 0.91 4.18 1.86
N ASN A 463 1.88 3.49 2.43
CA ASN A 463 1.70 2.19 3.04
C ASN A 463 2.52 2.09 4.34
N GLU A 464 2.36 0.98 5.06
CA GLU A 464 3.02 0.75 6.35
C GLU A 464 4.55 0.69 6.28
N ILE A 465 5.13 0.66 5.09
CA ILE A 465 6.58 0.68 4.87
C ILE A 465 7.07 2.09 4.55
N THR A 466 6.43 2.76 3.58
CA THR A 466 6.86 4.09 3.14
C THR A 466 6.58 5.17 4.19
N MET A 467 5.50 5.03 4.97
CA MET A 467 5.14 5.97 6.05
C MET A 467 6.24 6.15 7.10
N GLN A 468 7.11 5.15 7.27
CA GLN A 468 8.18 5.18 8.26
C GLN A 468 9.21 6.27 7.94
N GLY A 469 9.41 6.55 6.65
CA GLY A 469 10.37 7.55 6.18
C GLY A 469 9.72 8.86 5.71
N LEU A 470 8.52 8.78 5.11
CA LEU A 470 7.82 9.93 4.54
C LEU A 470 7.26 10.86 5.62
N SER A 471 7.37 12.17 5.38
CA SER A 471 6.73 13.23 6.18
C SER A 471 5.34 13.55 5.65
N PHE A 472 5.14 13.49 4.33
CA PHE A 472 3.84 13.67 3.70
C PHE A 472 3.69 12.78 2.46
N ALA A 473 2.46 12.52 2.03
CA ALA A 473 2.22 11.68 0.86
C ALA A 473 0.98 12.11 0.08
N GLN A 474 1.04 12.01 -1.25
CA GLN A 474 -0.14 12.11 -2.08
C GLN A 474 -0.98 10.83 -1.92
N ALA A 475 -2.18 10.97 -1.36
CA ALA A 475 -3.10 9.87 -1.15
C ALA A 475 -3.79 9.49 -2.46
N HIS A 476 -3.77 8.21 -2.82
CA HIS A 476 -4.61 7.69 -3.90
C HIS A 476 -5.99 7.33 -3.35
N LEU A 477 -7.05 7.69 -4.07
CA LEU A 477 -8.39 7.16 -3.82
C LEU A 477 -8.60 5.87 -4.60
N TYR A 478 -9.64 5.13 -4.21
CA TYR A 478 -10.10 3.96 -4.97
C TYR A 478 -10.24 4.28 -6.45
N GLY A 479 -9.69 3.41 -7.30
CA GLY A 479 -9.66 3.56 -8.75
C GLY A 479 -9.10 4.92 -9.19
N TYR A 480 -7.90 5.25 -8.73
CA TYR A 480 -7.18 6.48 -9.07
C TYR A 480 -7.06 6.78 -10.58
N SER A 481 -7.31 5.81 -11.47
CA SER A 481 -7.51 5.97 -12.92
C SER A 481 -8.99 6.14 -13.31
N ASP A 482 -9.28 6.89 -14.37
CA ASP A 482 -10.62 7.27 -14.91
C ASP A 482 -11.87 6.61 -14.31
N ARG A 483 -12.72 7.44 -13.67
CA ARG A 483 -14.07 7.19 -13.13
C ARG A 483 -14.36 5.72 -12.77
N PRO A 484 -13.81 5.22 -11.66
CA PRO A 484 -14.28 3.96 -11.11
C PRO A 484 -15.71 4.14 -10.59
N GLU A 485 -16.63 3.32 -11.08
CA GLU A 485 -17.97 3.20 -10.51
C GLU A 485 -17.87 2.84 -9.02
N GLY A 486 -18.57 3.58 -8.16
CA GLY A 486 -18.65 3.29 -6.72
C GLY A 486 -17.67 4.03 -5.81
N ILE A 487 -16.86 4.96 -6.32
CA ILE A 487 -15.93 5.73 -5.49
C ILE A 487 -16.62 6.51 -4.36
N GLU A 488 -17.86 6.95 -4.57
CA GLU A 488 -18.66 7.66 -3.56
C GLU A 488 -18.94 6.83 -2.30
N ARG A 489 -18.83 5.50 -2.39
CA ARG A 489 -19.02 4.58 -1.24
C ARG A 489 -17.73 4.32 -0.47
N THR A 490 -16.60 4.87 -0.90
CA THR A 490 -15.28 4.54 -0.34
C THR A 490 -14.82 5.46 0.77
N GLY A 491 -15.53 6.59 0.98
CA GLY A 491 -15.25 7.57 2.03
C GLY A 491 -15.66 7.13 3.45
N GLY A 492 -15.58 8.06 4.39
CA GLY A 492 -16.00 7.87 5.78
C GLY A 492 -15.14 6.96 6.66
N CYS A 493 -13.98 6.50 6.17
CA CYS A 493 -13.06 5.64 6.92
C CYS A 493 -11.60 6.11 6.78
N ALA A 494 -11.17 6.94 7.72
CA ALA A 494 -9.80 7.46 7.78
C ALA A 494 -8.82 6.45 8.41
N LEU A 495 -8.87 5.18 8.00
CA LEU A 495 -8.09 4.11 8.62
C LEU A 495 -6.57 4.37 8.53
N ASN A 496 -6.05 4.75 7.37
CA ASN A 496 -4.61 5.01 7.25
C ASN A 496 -4.18 6.23 8.05
N ASN A 497 -5.00 7.28 8.10
CA ASN A 497 -4.73 8.43 8.97
C ASN A 497 -4.75 8.02 10.45
N PHE A 498 -5.65 7.11 10.85
CA PHE A 498 -5.67 6.54 12.20
C PHE A 498 -4.41 5.72 12.53
N LEU A 499 -3.86 4.98 11.56
CA LEU A 499 -2.67 4.16 11.74
C LEU A 499 -1.36 4.97 11.68
N PHE A 500 -1.25 5.93 10.75
CA PHE A 500 0.02 6.57 10.36
C PHE A 500 0.00 8.11 10.36
N GLY A 501 -1.13 8.77 10.64
CA GLY A 501 -1.30 10.22 10.46
C GLY A 501 -0.34 11.08 11.30
N ASP A 502 0.12 10.55 12.43
CA ASP A 502 1.14 11.19 13.28
C ASP A 502 2.56 11.11 12.68
N LEU A 503 2.79 10.22 11.72
CA LEU A 503 4.09 10.01 11.05
C LEU A 503 4.16 10.70 9.69
N CYS A 504 3.09 10.58 8.91
CA CYS A 504 3.02 11.04 7.54
C CYS A 504 1.65 11.67 7.26
N ARG A 505 1.64 12.97 6.96
CA ARG A 505 0.40 13.68 6.60
C ARG A 505 0.04 13.45 5.15
N THR A 506 -1.22 13.14 4.86
CA THR A 506 -1.65 12.93 3.49
C THR A 506 -2.14 14.22 2.86
N ILE A 507 -1.90 14.38 1.56
CA ILE A 507 -2.43 15.45 0.72
C ILE A 507 -3.18 14.81 -0.45
N GLY A 508 -4.13 15.54 -1.05
CA GLY A 508 -4.86 15.04 -2.20
C GLY A 508 -3.97 14.84 -3.43
N TYR A 509 -4.24 13.80 -4.23
CA TYR A 509 -3.41 13.45 -5.39
C TYR A 509 -3.66 14.35 -6.60
N SER A 510 -4.77 14.18 -7.32
CA SER A 510 -5.04 14.88 -8.59
C SER A 510 -6.54 15.09 -8.83
N ARG A 511 -6.88 15.95 -9.81
CA ARG A 511 -8.26 16.34 -10.17
C ARG A 511 -9.02 16.98 -9.00
N LEU A 512 -8.39 17.97 -8.38
CA LEU A 512 -8.89 18.68 -7.20
C LEU A 512 -9.15 20.16 -7.49
N SER A 513 -9.62 20.48 -8.70
CA SER A 513 -9.95 21.87 -9.07
C SER A 513 -11.38 22.26 -8.71
N GLY A 514 -12.23 21.28 -8.38
CA GLY A 514 -13.62 21.50 -7.98
C GLY A 514 -14.54 21.93 -9.14
N LYS A 515 -14.05 21.93 -10.38
CA LYS A 515 -14.78 22.41 -11.56
C LYS A 515 -15.89 21.46 -12.01
N THR A 516 -15.85 20.22 -11.55
CA THR A 516 -16.88 19.21 -11.82
C THR A 516 -17.33 18.57 -10.51
N GLU A 517 -18.50 17.95 -10.51
CA GLU A 517 -19.01 17.19 -9.37
C GLU A 517 -18.05 16.05 -8.96
N GLU A 518 -17.38 15.43 -9.93
CA GLU A 518 -16.38 14.38 -9.66
C GLU A 518 -15.19 14.96 -8.89
N GLU A 519 -14.67 16.12 -9.30
CA GLU A 519 -13.54 16.74 -8.62
C GLU A 519 -13.94 17.21 -7.21
N ALA A 520 -15.13 17.79 -7.06
CA ALA A 520 -15.66 18.17 -5.74
C ALA A 520 -15.87 16.94 -4.83
N LEU A 521 -16.31 15.80 -5.39
CA LEU A 521 -16.40 14.53 -4.68
C LEU A 521 -15.02 14.04 -4.24
N ARG A 522 -14.01 14.04 -5.13
CA ARG A 522 -12.64 13.65 -4.78
C ARG A 522 -12.05 14.51 -3.67
N MET A 523 -12.28 15.82 -3.71
CA MET A 523 -11.87 16.73 -2.64
C MET A 523 -12.50 16.33 -1.29
N ARG A 524 -13.81 16.08 -1.24
CA ARG A 524 -14.48 15.59 -0.02
C ARG A 524 -13.94 14.24 0.45
N LEU A 525 -13.76 13.28 -0.44
CA LEU A 525 -13.28 11.95 -0.06
C LEU A 525 -11.87 12.00 0.55
N HIS A 526 -10.98 12.84 0.02
CA HIS A 526 -9.68 13.07 0.65
C HIS A 526 -9.80 13.62 2.08
N GLU A 527 -10.70 14.60 2.29
CA GLU A 527 -10.98 15.16 3.62
C GLU A 527 -11.55 14.09 4.57
N GLU A 528 -12.48 13.26 4.09
CA GLU A 528 -13.07 12.15 4.86
C GLU A 528 -12.04 11.08 5.25
N HIS A 529 -10.95 10.93 4.49
CA HIS A 529 -9.81 10.07 4.84
C HIS A 529 -8.76 10.78 5.73
N GLY A 530 -8.99 12.03 6.11
CA GLY A 530 -8.11 12.81 6.99
C GLY A 530 -6.93 13.48 6.27
N ALA A 531 -6.95 13.59 4.94
CA ALA A 531 -5.95 14.37 4.22
C ALA A 531 -6.06 15.86 4.55
N ILE A 532 -4.91 16.56 4.48
CA ILE A 532 -4.88 18.02 4.54
C ILE A 532 -5.76 18.57 3.41
N PRO A 533 -6.62 19.58 3.66
CA PRO A 533 -7.38 20.24 2.60
C PRO A 533 -6.48 20.62 1.42
N THR A 534 -6.79 20.10 0.23
CA THR A 534 -5.90 20.16 -0.93
C THR A 534 -6.63 20.68 -2.16
N VAL A 535 -5.98 21.55 -2.91
CA VAL A 535 -6.47 22.05 -4.21
C VAL A 535 -5.49 21.77 -5.34
N THR A 536 -6.01 21.70 -6.56
CA THR A 536 -5.23 21.78 -7.80
C THR A 536 -5.74 22.95 -8.61
N VAL A 537 -4.96 24.03 -8.62
CA VAL A 537 -5.29 25.28 -9.31
C VAL A 537 -4.32 25.59 -10.45
N ARG A 538 -4.79 26.35 -11.44
CA ARG A 538 -4.01 26.71 -12.63
C ARG A 538 -3.54 28.16 -12.66
N SER A 539 -4.12 29.04 -11.85
CA SER A 539 -3.79 30.46 -11.80
C SER A 539 -4.16 31.08 -10.45
N ALA A 540 -3.67 32.29 -10.21
CA ALA A 540 -4.04 33.10 -9.04
C ALA A 540 -5.55 33.42 -8.97
N GLU A 541 -6.22 33.58 -10.13
CA GLU A 541 -7.65 33.89 -10.22
C GLU A 541 -8.51 32.81 -9.56
N GLU A 542 -8.15 31.53 -9.69
CA GLU A 542 -8.88 30.41 -9.06
C GLU A 542 -8.82 30.43 -7.52
N ILE A 543 -7.95 31.23 -6.92
CA ILE A 543 -7.87 31.47 -5.47
C ILE A 543 -8.56 32.78 -5.07
N LEU A 544 -8.49 33.81 -5.92
CA LEU A 544 -9.07 35.13 -5.67
C LEU A 544 -10.59 35.14 -5.88
N ASP A 545 -11.06 34.44 -6.92
CA ASP A 545 -12.46 34.20 -7.27
C ASP A 545 -12.73 32.68 -7.34
N PRO A 546 -12.72 31.99 -6.19
CA PRO A 546 -12.79 30.54 -6.15
C PRO A 546 -14.19 30.03 -6.48
N ASN A 547 -14.27 28.87 -7.15
CA ASN A 547 -15.52 28.12 -7.21
C ASN A 547 -15.92 27.60 -5.81
N PRO A 548 -17.17 27.14 -5.59
CA PRO A 548 -17.64 26.76 -4.27
C PRO A 548 -16.80 25.68 -3.57
N ALA A 549 -16.23 24.73 -4.31
CA ALA A 549 -15.42 23.65 -3.72
C ALA A 549 -14.04 24.16 -3.28
N VAL A 550 -13.40 25.02 -4.08
CA VAL A 550 -12.14 25.68 -3.69
C VAL A 550 -12.35 26.66 -2.55
N GLN A 551 -13.46 27.41 -2.57
CA GLN A 551 -13.82 28.33 -1.49
C GLN A 551 -13.92 27.61 -0.14
N ARG A 552 -14.63 26.46 -0.10
CA ARG A 552 -14.73 25.62 1.10
C ARG A 552 -13.36 25.22 1.65
N VAL A 553 -12.45 24.78 0.78
CA VAL A 553 -11.09 24.37 1.19
C VAL A 553 -10.31 25.56 1.76
N LEU A 554 -10.40 26.73 1.15
CA LEU A 554 -9.74 27.95 1.65
C LEU A 554 -10.28 28.37 3.01
N GLU A 555 -11.60 28.33 3.20
CA GLU A 555 -12.25 28.63 4.49
C GLU A 555 -11.82 27.65 5.58
N MET A 556 -11.79 26.34 5.29
CA MET A 556 -11.28 25.32 6.21
C MET A 556 -9.80 25.52 6.57
N ALA A 557 -8.99 25.94 5.60
CA ALA A 557 -7.56 26.14 5.79
C ALA A 557 -7.22 27.39 6.63
N ALA A 558 -8.06 28.42 6.56
CA ALA A 558 -7.89 29.68 7.29
C ALA A 558 -8.16 29.53 8.80
N GLY A 559 -9.04 28.60 9.18
CA GLY A 559 -9.42 28.34 10.57
C GLY A 559 -10.72 29.02 10.97
#